data_AF-A0A9D2DWH3-F1
#
_entry.id   AF-A0A9D2DWH3-F1
#
_cell.length_a   1.000
_cell.length_b   1.000
_cell.length_c   1.000
_cell.angle_alpha   90.00
_cell.angle_beta   90.00
_cell.angle_gamma   90.00
#
_symmetry.space_group_name_H-M   'P 1'
#
loop_
_entity.id
_entity.type
_entity.pdbx_description
1 polymer ?
#
loop_
_entity_poly.entity_id
_entity_poly.type
_entity_poly.pdbx_seq_one_letter_code
_entity_poly.pdbx_strand_id
1 'polypeptide(L)'
;MGIMLYSNAASGELISQCAFQLLPMSLTMITTSILNSLGCEKKTLAIFLAGSAGMLLSVLILPRFLGSGALIVGMIGDACITALLSLLLLRKKAGKLAMGKFCVHLACAVLPAAVLGYLVRSGLVLVLSYLPALAVTMLVILVAELSLLSVFRLVDLRALFARFLCKKRKKSLANP
;
A
#
# COMPACT_ATOMS: atom_id res chain seq x y z
N MET A 1 -6.58 18.51 2.92
CA MET A 1 -6.98 17.23 3.53
C MET A 1 -7.10 17.35 5.03
N GLY A 2 -6.03 17.61 5.79
CA GLY A 2 -6.10 17.74 7.27
C GLY A 2 -7.11 18.78 7.76
N ILE A 3 -7.08 19.99 7.19
CA ILE A 3 -8.02 21.07 7.53
C ILE A 3 -9.46 20.73 7.09
N MET A 4 -9.64 19.96 6.02
CA MET A 4 -10.97 19.60 5.53
C MET A 4 -11.60 18.46 6.34
N LEU A 5 -10.79 17.48 6.77
CA LEU A 5 -11.26 16.27 7.46
C LEU A 5 -11.29 16.44 8.99
N TYR A 6 -10.38 17.24 9.53
CA TYR A 6 -10.16 17.35 10.98
C TYR A 6 -10.08 18.80 11.47
N SER A 7 -10.37 19.78 10.60
CA SER A 7 -10.25 21.22 10.91
C SER A 7 -8.87 21.61 11.46
N ASN A 8 -7.84 20.79 11.22
CA ASN A 8 -6.52 20.95 11.80
C ASN A 8 -5.43 20.62 10.77
N ALA A 9 -4.51 21.57 10.58
CA ALA A 9 -3.37 21.41 9.68
C ALA A 9 -2.42 20.30 10.15
N ALA A 10 -2.25 20.14 11.47
CA ALA A 10 -1.40 19.12 12.06
C ALA A 10 -1.83 17.70 11.64
N SER A 11 -3.13 17.43 11.58
CA SER A 11 -3.65 16.13 11.13
C SER A 11 -3.29 15.82 9.68
N GLY A 12 -3.14 16.83 8.83
CA GLY A 12 -2.71 16.66 7.44
C GLY A 12 -1.26 16.19 7.32
N GLU A 13 -0.39 16.72 8.17
CA GLU A 13 1.01 16.33 8.24
C GLU A 13 1.17 14.89 8.74
N LEU A 14 0.42 14.51 9.79
CA LEU A 14 0.41 13.14 10.31
C LEU A 14 -0.04 12.13 9.24
N ILE A 15 -1.08 12.45 8.45
CA ILE A 15 -1.55 11.59 7.35
C ILE A 15 -0.49 11.44 6.26
N SER A 16 0.24 12.52 5.94
CA SER A 16 1.33 12.48 4.97
C SER A 16 2.45 11.54 5.43
N GLN A 17 2.81 11.58 6.71
CA GLN A 17 3.82 10.69 7.30
C GLN A 17 3.35 9.23 7.33
N CYS A 18 2.08 8.98 7.63
CA CYS A 18 1.48 7.64 7.56
C CYS A 18 1.39 7.10 6.12
N ALA A 19 1.46 7.96 5.09
CA ALA A 19 1.47 7.51 3.71
C ALA A 19 2.65 6.56 3.41
N PHE A 20 3.80 6.79 4.03
CA PHE A 20 4.96 5.91 3.89
C PHE A 20 4.72 4.53 4.50
N GLN A 21 3.97 4.45 5.61
CA GLN A 21 3.64 3.19 6.30
C GLN A 21 2.80 2.23 5.44
N LEU A 22 2.02 2.74 4.49
CA LEU A 22 1.19 1.91 3.61
C LEU A 22 2.02 0.96 2.73
N LEU A 23 3.25 1.33 2.37
CA LEU A 23 4.14 0.46 1.58
C LEU A 23 4.55 -0.81 2.34
N PRO A 24 5.18 -0.76 3.53
CA PRO A 24 5.51 -1.97 4.29
C PRO A 24 4.27 -2.74 4.75
N MET A 25 3.16 -2.05 5.03
CA MET A 25 1.90 -2.72 5.42
C MET A 25 1.34 -3.58 4.28
N SER A 26 1.24 -3.03 3.06
CA SER A 26 0.76 -3.79 1.90
C SER A 26 1.68 -4.95 1.53
N LEU A 27 3.01 -4.75 1.61
CA LEU A 27 3.99 -5.82 1.41
C LEU A 27 3.80 -6.96 2.43
N THR A 28 3.60 -6.59 3.70
CA THR A 28 3.31 -7.54 4.77
C THR A 28 2.04 -8.32 4.45
N MET A 29 0.95 -7.65 4.10
CA MET A 29 -0.33 -8.31 3.80
C MET A 29 -0.22 -9.34 2.66
N ILE A 30 0.50 -9.01 1.59
CA ILE A 30 0.72 -9.94 0.46
C ILE A 30 1.60 -11.11 0.91
N THR A 31 2.70 -10.82 1.61
CA THR A 31 3.68 -11.83 2.02
C THR A 31 3.08 -12.80 3.04
N THR A 32 2.35 -12.31 4.03
CA THR A 32 1.67 -13.13 5.04
C THR A 32 0.57 -13.97 4.40
N SER A 33 -0.19 -13.43 3.43
CA SER A 33 -1.16 -14.22 2.66
C SER A 33 -0.50 -15.42 1.96
N ILE A 34 0.63 -15.20 1.28
CA ILE A 34 1.40 -16.27 0.62
C ILE A 34 1.94 -17.27 1.66
N LEU A 35 2.52 -16.80 2.76
CA LEU A 35 3.04 -17.65 3.84
C LEU A 35 1.96 -18.51 4.47
N ASN A 36 0.77 -17.93 4.68
CA ASN A 36 -0.37 -18.63 5.24
C ASN A 36 -0.84 -19.73 4.28
N SER A 37 -0.89 -19.46 2.96
CA SER A 37 -1.16 -20.50 1.95
C SER A 37 -0.10 -21.61 1.89
N LEU A 38 1.15 -21.31 2.27
CA LEU A 38 2.23 -22.31 2.41
C LEU A 38 2.19 -23.08 3.75
N GLY A 39 1.15 -22.91 4.57
CA GLY A 39 0.99 -23.56 5.87
C GLY A 39 1.95 -23.05 6.95
N CYS A 40 2.43 -21.80 6.84
CA CYS A 40 3.37 -21.18 7.79
C CYS A 40 2.69 -20.26 8.83
N GLU A 41 1.39 -20.45 9.08
CA GLU A 41 0.56 -19.57 9.90
C GLU A 41 1.13 -19.30 11.30
N LYS A 42 1.66 -20.33 11.98
CA LYS A 42 2.27 -20.18 13.32
C LYS A 42 3.49 -19.26 13.31
N LYS A 43 4.28 -19.29 12.23
CA LYS A 43 5.46 -18.41 12.08
C LYS A 43 5.03 -16.98 11.75
N THR A 44 4.03 -16.82 10.89
CA THR A 44 3.43 -15.52 10.60
C THR A 44 2.86 -14.87 11.87
N LEU A 45 2.17 -15.65 12.71
CA LEU A 45 1.63 -15.20 13.99
C LEU A 45 2.74 -14.75 14.95
N ALA A 46 3.83 -15.52 15.05
CA ALA A 46 4.97 -15.15 15.89
C ALA A 46 5.65 -13.85 15.41
N ILE A 47 5.78 -13.65 14.09
CA ILE A 47 6.30 -12.41 13.50
C ILE A 47 5.39 -11.22 13.85
N PHE A 48 4.06 -11.40 13.72
CA PHE A 48 3.09 -10.36 14.08
C PHE A 48 3.13 -10.00 15.57
N LEU A 49 3.24 -10.99 16.46
CA LEU A 49 3.42 -10.74 17.90
C LEU A 49 4.73 -10.01 18.20
N ALA A 50 5.82 -10.39 17.53
CA ALA A 50 7.11 -9.73 17.70
C ALA A 50 7.08 -8.26 17.24
N GLY A 51 6.47 -7.98 16.09
CA GLY A 51 6.24 -6.61 15.60
C GLY A 51 5.36 -5.79 16.55
N SER A 52 4.25 -6.38 16.99
CA SER A 52 3.34 -5.75 17.98
C SER A 52 4.03 -5.44 19.31
N ALA A 53 4.90 -6.34 19.79
CA ALA A 53 5.71 -6.08 20.99
C ALA A 53 6.68 -4.92 20.78
N GLY A 54 7.30 -4.82 19.60
CA GLY A 54 8.15 -3.69 19.20
C GLY A 54 7.38 -2.36 19.13
N MET A 55 6.16 -2.38 18.61
CA MET A 55 5.25 -1.22 18.63
C MET A 55 4.93 -0.81 20.07
N LEU A 56 4.55 -1.77 20.92
CA LEU A 56 4.22 -1.50 22.32
C LEU A 56 5.41 -0.88 23.06
N LEU A 57 6.61 -1.43 22.88
CA LEU A 57 7.84 -0.91 23.46
C LEU A 57 8.13 0.52 22.98
N SER A 58 7.95 0.78 21.69
CA SER A 58 8.12 2.11 21.10
C SER A 58 7.12 3.11 21.67
N VAL A 59 5.86 2.72 21.85
CA VAL A 59 4.82 3.55 22.45
C VAL A 59 5.04 3.76 23.95
N LEU A 60 5.79 2.92 24.65
CA LEU A 60 6.07 3.11 26.07
C LEU A 60 7.32 3.99 26.33
N ILE A 61 8.36 3.85 25.49
CA ILE A 61 9.65 4.54 25.70
C ILE A 61 9.68 5.89 24.97
N LEU A 62 9.16 5.94 23.75
CA LEU A 62 9.36 7.05 22.83
C LEU A 62 8.44 8.29 23.03
N PRO A 63 7.25 8.23 23.68
CA PRO A 63 6.45 9.44 23.94
C PRO A 63 7.17 10.46 24.81
N ARG A 64 8.10 9.99 25.67
CA ARG A 64 8.93 10.85 26.52
C ARG A 64 9.87 11.76 25.71
N PHE A 65 10.17 11.41 24.46
CA PHE A 65 11.08 12.16 23.59
C PHE A 65 10.36 12.88 22.43
N LEU A 66 9.33 12.27 21.83
CA LEU A 66 8.70 12.75 20.58
C LEU A 66 7.20 13.09 20.69
N GLY A 67 6.59 12.96 21.87
CA GLY A 67 5.16 13.25 22.06
C GLY A 67 4.27 12.41 21.12
N SER A 68 3.41 13.06 20.35
CA SER A 68 2.48 12.41 19.40
C SER A 68 3.16 11.72 18.20
N GLY A 69 4.39 12.12 17.85
CA GLY A 69 5.16 11.50 16.77
C GLY A 69 5.68 10.09 17.09
N ALA A 70 5.73 9.74 18.39
CA ALA A 70 6.19 8.44 18.86
C ALA A 70 5.34 7.28 18.31
N LEU A 71 4.03 7.48 18.19
CA LEU A 71 3.11 6.50 17.63
C LEU A 71 3.40 6.21 16.15
N ILE A 72 3.61 7.26 15.35
CA ILE A 72 3.86 7.12 13.91
C ILE A 72 5.19 6.39 13.69
N VAL A 73 6.24 6.77 14.42
CA VAL A 73 7.54 6.10 14.34
C VAL A 73 7.42 4.63 14.75
N GLY A 74 6.68 4.34 15.83
CA GLY A 74 6.43 2.97 16.27
C GLY A 74 5.66 2.14 15.24
N MET A 75 4.64 2.72 14.59
CA MET A 75 3.85 2.06 13.56
C MET A 75 4.64 1.80 12.28
N ILE A 76 5.47 2.76 11.83
CA ILE A 76 6.36 2.55 10.69
C ILE A 76 7.43 1.50 11.03
N GLY A 77 7.99 1.55 12.24
CA GLY A 77 8.99 0.61 12.72
C GLY A 77 8.48 -0.83 12.75
N ASP A 78 7.33 -1.08 13.39
CA ASP A 78 6.67 -2.38 13.38
C ASP A 78 6.38 -2.86 11.95
N ALA A 79 5.75 -2.02 11.13
CA ALA A 79 5.40 -2.40 9.77
C ALA A 79 6.64 -2.81 8.97
N CYS A 80 7.77 -2.10 9.12
CA CYS A 80 9.04 -2.43 8.48
C CYS A 80 9.65 -3.73 9.02
N ILE A 81 9.67 -3.93 10.34
CA ILE A 81 10.20 -5.17 10.96
C ILE A 81 9.37 -6.37 10.49
N THR A 82 8.05 -6.27 10.60
CA THR A 82 7.11 -7.31 10.19
C THR A 82 7.24 -7.58 8.70
N ALA A 83 7.33 -6.56 7.84
CA ALA A 83 7.55 -6.71 6.40
C ALA A 83 8.87 -7.44 6.08
N LEU A 84 9.97 -7.02 6.70
CA LEU A 84 11.29 -7.61 6.49
C LEU A 84 11.31 -9.08 6.90
N LEU A 85 10.82 -9.38 8.10
CA LEU A 85 10.84 -10.73 8.67
C LEU A 85 9.93 -11.69 7.89
N SER A 86 8.76 -11.19 7.45
CA SER A 86 7.86 -11.91 6.55
C SER A 86 8.53 -12.22 5.21
N LEU A 87 9.20 -11.24 4.62
CA LEU A 87 9.85 -11.37 3.31
C LEU A 87 11.06 -12.31 3.36
N LEU A 88 11.85 -12.26 4.44
CA LEU A 88 12.96 -13.18 4.68
C LEU A 88 12.46 -14.62 4.82
N LEU A 89 11.37 -14.82 5.56
CA LEU A 89 10.75 -16.13 5.73
C LEU A 89 10.18 -16.65 4.39
N LEU A 90 9.59 -15.77 3.58
CA LEU A 90 9.14 -16.11 2.23
C LEU A 90 10.32 -16.53 1.35
N ARG A 91 11.41 -15.76 1.33
CA ARG A 91 12.61 -16.09 0.54
C ARG A 91 13.21 -17.44 0.95
N LYS A 92 13.19 -17.76 2.25
CA LYS A 92 13.69 -19.04 2.75
C LYS A 92 12.83 -20.22 2.28
N LYS A 93 11.51 -20.04 2.13
CA LYS A 93 10.57 -21.13 1.81
C LYS A 93 10.23 -21.24 0.31
N ALA A 94 10.13 -20.11 -0.39
CA ALA A 94 9.77 -20.02 -1.80
C ALA A 94 10.99 -19.87 -2.74
N GLY A 95 12.20 -19.70 -2.20
CA GLY A 95 13.44 -19.64 -2.99
C GLY A 95 13.81 -18.23 -3.49
N LYS A 96 14.55 -18.15 -4.60
CA LYS A 96 15.01 -16.87 -5.19
C LYS A 96 13.81 -16.08 -5.73
N LEU A 97 13.40 -15.05 -4.99
CA LEU A 97 12.46 -14.04 -5.46
C LEU A 97 13.16 -13.14 -6.50
N ALA A 98 12.66 -13.10 -7.72
CA ALA A 98 13.11 -12.18 -8.78
C ALA A 98 12.57 -10.74 -8.56
N MET A 99 12.67 -10.23 -7.33
CA MET A 99 12.07 -8.95 -6.92
C MET A 99 12.76 -7.73 -7.51
N GLY A 100 14.06 -7.79 -7.81
CA GLY A 100 14.81 -6.61 -8.27
C GLY A 100 14.28 -6.03 -9.58
N LYS A 101 14.14 -6.86 -10.62
CA LYS A 101 13.65 -6.41 -11.94
C LYS A 101 12.20 -5.92 -11.87
N PHE A 102 11.38 -6.59 -11.07
CA PHE A 102 9.98 -6.23 -10.84
C PHE A 102 9.85 -4.90 -10.10
N CYS A 103 10.64 -4.69 -9.05
CA CYS A 103 10.64 -3.45 -8.27
C CYS A 103 11.06 -2.25 -9.12
N VAL A 104 12.06 -2.42 -10.00
CA VAL A 104 12.49 -1.36 -10.93
C VAL A 104 11.40 -1.02 -11.94
N HIS A 105 10.76 -2.03 -12.55
CA HIS A 105 9.64 -1.78 -13.48
C HIS A 105 8.44 -1.13 -12.75
N LEU A 106 8.15 -1.57 -11.52
CA LEU A 106 7.09 -1.00 -10.71
C LEU A 106 7.37 0.46 -10.34
N ALA A 107 8.60 0.77 -9.90
CA ALA A 107 9.01 2.14 -9.63
C ALA A 107 8.94 3.02 -10.90
N CYS A 108 9.37 2.49 -12.05
CA CYS A 108 9.30 3.17 -13.33
C CYS A 108 7.85 3.42 -13.80
N ALA A 109 6.88 2.60 -13.37
CA ALA A 109 5.46 2.82 -13.66
C ALA A 109 4.78 3.79 -12.67
N VAL A 110 5.07 3.66 -11.36
CA VAL A 110 4.40 4.42 -10.30
C VAL A 110 4.90 5.87 -10.21
N LEU A 111 6.21 6.09 -10.35
CA LEU A 111 6.80 7.44 -10.27
C LEU A 111 6.20 8.43 -11.30
N PRO A 112 6.13 8.12 -12.62
CA PRO A 112 5.55 9.05 -13.58
C PRO A 112 4.05 9.26 -13.35
N ALA A 113 3.31 8.24 -12.89
CA ALA A 113 1.91 8.40 -12.55
C ALA A 113 1.69 9.33 -11.35
N ALA A 114 2.54 9.24 -10.32
CA ALA A 114 2.52 10.13 -9.16
C ALA A 114 2.86 11.59 -9.56
N VAL A 115 3.86 11.79 -10.41
CA VAL A 115 4.22 13.12 -10.95
C VAL A 115 3.07 13.71 -11.76
N LEU A 116 2.45 12.91 -12.63
CA LEU A 116 1.29 13.33 -13.40
C LEU A 116 0.11 13.71 -12.51
N GLY A 117 -0.16 12.93 -11.46
CA GLY A 117 -1.15 13.27 -10.44
C GLY A 117 -0.91 14.60 -9.75
N TYR A 118 0.35 14.88 -9.39
CA TYR A 118 0.75 16.16 -8.80
C TYR A 118 0.52 17.33 -9.76
N LEU A 119 0.93 17.20 -11.02
CA LEU A 119 0.75 18.23 -12.05
C LEU A 119 -0.73 18.53 -12.32
N VAL A 120 -1.54 17.48 -12.48
CA VAL A 120 -2.99 17.59 -12.71
C VAL A 120 -3.66 18.25 -11.51
N ARG A 121 -3.29 17.88 -10.28
CA ARG A 121 -3.84 18.51 -9.07
C ARG A 121 -3.48 20.00 -8.99
N SER A 122 -2.23 20.35 -9.28
CA SER A 122 -1.78 21.74 -9.26
C SER A 122 -2.49 22.60 -10.31
N GLY A 123 -2.74 22.06 -11.51
CA GLY A 123 -3.52 22.73 -12.55
C GLY A 123 -5.01 22.84 -12.24
N LEU A 124 -5.61 21.79 -11.68
CA LEU A 124 -7.07 21.71 -11.51
C LEU A 124 -7.59 22.51 -10.30
N VAL A 125 -6.76 22.70 -9.27
CA VAL A 125 -7.08 23.54 -8.11
C VAL A 125 -7.15 25.04 -8.49
N LEU A 126 -6.54 25.45 -9.60
CA LEU A 126 -6.65 26.83 -10.12
C LEU A 126 -8.03 27.14 -10.71
N VAL A 127 -8.75 26.12 -11.20
CA VAL A 127 -9.99 26.29 -11.97
C VAL A 127 -11.22 25.77 -11.20
N LEU A 128 -11.03 24.79 -10.32
CA LEU A 128 -12.12 24.04 -9.69
C LEU A 128 -12.04 24.07 -8.16
N SER A 129 -13.19 23.97 -7.49
CA SER A 129 -13.25 23.79 -6.03
C SER A 129 -12.51 22.51 -5.59
N TYR A 130 -12.06 22.47 -4.35
CA TYR A 130 -11.16 21.44 -3.83
C TYR A 130 -11.68 19.99 -3.98
N LEU A 131 -12.96 19.73 -3.68
CA LEU A 131 -13.55 18.38 -3.74
C LEU A 131 -13.62 17.79 -5.16
N PRO A 132 -14.19 18.47 -6.18
CA PRO A 132 -14.22 17.94 -7.53
C PRO A 132 -12.82 17.87 -8.14
N ALA A 133 -11.90 18.80 -7.80
CA ALA A 133 -10.51 18.70 -8.23
C ALA A 133 -9.86 17.40 -7.73
N LEU A 134 -10.12 17.03 -6.47
CA LEU A 134 -9.61 15.78 -5.90
C LEU A 134 -10.20 14.54 -6.57
N ALA A 135 -11.51 14.50 -6.77
CA ALA A 135 -12.16 13.35 -7.42
C ALA A 135 -11.58 13.09 -8.82
N VAL A 136 -11.40 14.14 -9.62
CA VAL A 136 -10.80 14.04 -10.95
C VAL A 136 -9.34 13.61 -10.86
N THR A 137 -8.55 14.17 -9.94
CA THR A 137 -7.14 13.77 -9.79
C THR A 137 -6.98 12.30 -9.41
N MET A 138 -7.84 11.78 -8.53
CA MET A 138 -7.84 10.37 -8.14
C MET A 138 -8.17 9.47 -9.34
N LEU A 139 -9.14 9.85 -10.17
CA LEU A 139 -9.50 9.11 -11.37
C LEU A 139 -8.36 9.11 -12.40
N VAL A 140 -7.73 10.27 -12.62
CA VAL A 140 -6.63 10.41 -13.58
C VAL A 140 -5.40 9.61 -13.13
N ILE A 141 -5.03 9.66 -11.85
CA ILE A 141 -3.94 8.85 -11.29
C ILE A 141 -4.25 7.35 -11.47
N LEU A 142 -5.45 6.91 -11.14
CA LEU A 142 -5.85 5.51 -11.27
C LEU A 142 -5.73 5.01 -12.73
N VAL A 143 -6.23 5.79 -13.68
CA VAL A 143 -6.15 5.44 -15.12
C VAL A 143 -4.69 5.45 -15.60
N ALA A 144 -3.90 6.45 -15.19
CA ALA A 144 -2.50 6.55 -15.54
C ALA A 144 -1.69 5.36 -15.00
N GLU A 145 -1.84 5.02 -13.72
CA GLU A 145 -1.19 3.87 -13.10
C GLU A 145 -1.58 2.56 -13.79
N LEU A 146 -2.87 2.32 -14.03
CA LEU A 146 -3.34 1.12 -14.74
C LEU A 146 -2.77 1.02 -16.16
N SER A 147 -2.71 2.15 -16.88
CA SER A 147 -2.17 2.19 -18.24
C SER A 147 -0.67 1.87 -18.26
N LEU A 148 0.11 2.49 -17.36
CA LEU A 148 1.55 2.28 -17.26
C LEU A 148 1.89 0.84 -16.83
N LEU A 149 1.16 0.30 -15.85
CA LEU A 149 1.31 -1.10 -15.43
C LEU A 149 1.00 -2.09 -16.57
N SER A 150 0.07 -1.75 -17.46
CA SER A 150 -0.21 -2.53 -18.67
C SER A 150 0.91 -2.43 -19.71
N VAL A 151 1.48 -1.25 -19.93
CA VAL A 151 2.58 -1.04 -20.90
C VAL A 151 3.82 -1.83 -20.49
N PHE A 152 4.18 -1.82 -19.21
CA PHE A 152 5.30 -2.59 -18.70
C PHE A 152 5.03 -4.11 -18.62
N ARG A 153 3.86 -4.59 -19.06
CA ARG A 153 3.41 -5.99 -18.96
C ARG A 153 3.43 -6.54 -17.53
N LEU A 154 3.34 -5.69 -16.51
CA LEU A 154 3.21 -6.14 -15.12
C LEU A 154 1.81 -6.66 -14.84
N VAL A 155 0.80 -6.13 -15.55
CA VAL A 155 -0.61 -6.50 -15.40
C VAL A 155 -1.24 -6.71 -16.77
N ASP A 156 -1.71 -7.94 -17.03
CA ASP A 156 -2.56 -8.23 -18.20
C ASP A 156 -3.99 -7.75 -17.93
N LEU A 157 -4.29 -6.52 -18.36
CA LEU A 157 -5.64 -5.94 -18.21
C LEU A 157 -6.72 -6.82 -18.84
N ARG A 158 -6.41 -7.49 -19.96
CA ARG A 158 -7.32 -8.47 -20.60
C ARG A 158 -7.65 -9.65 -19.69
N ALA A 159 -6.67 -10.22 -19.01
CA ALA A 159 -6.88 -11.34 -18.10
C ALA A 159 -7.67 -10.91 -16.85
N LEU A 160 -7.42 -9.69 -16.37
CA LEU A 160 -8.14 -9.10 -15.24
C LEU A 160 -9.61 -8.85 -15.58
N PHE A 161 -9.89 -8.25 -16.73
CA PHE A 161 -11.25 -8.01 -17.23
C PHE A 161 -11.99 -9.33 -17.51
N ALA A 162 -11.31 -10.32 -18.11
CA ALA A 162 -11.87 -11.65 -18.34
C ALA A 162 -12.23 -12.36 -17.03
N ARG A 163 -11.44 -12.23 -15.97
CA ARG A 163 -11.77 -12.78 -14.65
C ARG A 163 -13.00 -12.12 -14.02
N PHE A 164 -13.12 -10.80 -14.11
CA PHE A 164 -14.30 -10.08 -13.60
C PHE A 164 -15.58 -10.42 -14.39
N LEU A 165 -15.49 -10.53 -15.72
CA LEU A 165 -16.62 -10.88 -16.59
C LEU A 165 -17.00 -12.36 -16.52
N CYS A 166 -16.03 -13.29 -16.50
CA CYS A 166 -16.31 -14.74 -16.39
C CYS A 166 -16.83 -15.14 -14.99
N LYS A 167 -16.46 -14.42 -13.92
CA LYS A 167 -17.03 -14.65 -12.59
C LYS A 167 -18.52 -14.29 -12.54
N LYS A 168 -18.96 -13.29 -13.32
CA LYS A 168 -20.39 -12.99 -13.54
C LYS A 168 -21.09 -14.14 -14.28
N ARG A 169 -20.44 -14.73 -15.29
CA ARG A 169 -21.02 -15.84 -16.09
C ARG A 169 -21.21 -17.13 -15.28
N LYS A 170 -20.30 -17.47 -14.35
CA LYS A 170 -20.44 -18.67 -13.49
C LYS A 170 -21.50 -18.53 -12.38
N LYS A 171 -21.83 -17.31 -11.95
CA LYS A 171 -22.90 -17.08 -10.96
C LYS A 171 -24.32 -17.15 -11.55
N SER A 172 -24.46 -17.00 -12.86
CA SER A 172 -25.76 -17.12 -13.55
C SER A 172 -26.14 -18.56 -13.94
N LEU A 173 -25.21 -19.51 -13.84
CA LEU A 173 -25.42 -20.92 -14.21
C LEU A 173 -25.58 -21.85 -12.98
N ALA A 174 -25.55 -21.29 -11.77
CA ALA A 174 -25.56 -22.02 -10.50
C ALA A 174 -26.85 -21.81 -9.67
N ASN A 175 -27.85 -21.13 -10.24
CA ASN A 175 -29.21 -21.13 -9.71
C ASN A 175 -30.05 -22.00 -10.66
N PRO A 176 -30.46 -23.21 -10.27
CA PRO A 176 -31.48 -23.98 -10.99
C PRO A 176 -32.84 -23.27 -10.96
#